data_AF-A0A7S2NR19-F1
#
_entry.id   AF-A0A7S2NR19-F1
#
_cell.length_a   1.000
_cell.length_b   1.000
_cell.length_c   1.000
_cell.angle_alpha   90.00
_cell.angle_beta   90.00
_cell.angle_gamma   90.00
#
_symmetry.space_group_name_H-M   'P 1'
#
loop_
_entity.id
_entity.type
_entity.pdbx_description
1 polymer ?
#
loop_
_entity_poly.entity_id
_entity_poly.type
_entity_poly.pdbx_seq_one_letter_code
_entity_poly.pdbx_strand_id
1 'polypeptide(L)'
;SEIRQRRGSQPESAGDENVPEIYTEEVDYPTTMQEKREVADQILNTLKDIEPIKFKGMSGEVKYLKEQLAAAPYNMELILDLGHAYANDGQWDKACNVLLRGWKRAKEIDDPGRRTELLTILVEASYTCGKFKQALAVMNDIEEPHEPEALKLYEVMRCKICSVNGDMQKGLKSLSKAIEGDEFDAAASKWLHCLHALKRAGSYEESKGKVLQQATEDAQHAQETLDTLEKLADLRDAYHGTSTGQAAKPLLVRLLAGAVAACVIGALLFMLYRAERNNLIRLNFK
;
A
#
# COMPACT_ATOMS: atom_id res chain seq x y z
N SER A 1 -36.59 44.38 23.21
CA SER A 1 -37.07 44.36 21.81
C SER A 1 -36.49 45.55 21.09
N GLU A 2 -35.31 45.39 20.49
CA GLU A 2 -34.61 46.46 19.78
C GLU A 2 -34.39 46.01 18.33
N ILE A 3 -35.17 46.61 17.44
CA ILE A 3 -35.21 46.33 16.01
C ILE A 3 -34.10 47.17 15.37
N ARG A 4 -33.00 46.52 14.94
CA ARG A 4 -31.98 47.16 14.10
C ARG A 4 -32.30 46.93 12.62
N GLN A 5 -32.84 47.96 11.97
CA GLN A 5 -32.89 48.09 10.52
C GLN A 5 -31.47 48.15 9.96
N ARG A 6 -31.07 47.16 9.16
CA ARG A 6 -29.85 47.24 8.33
C ARG A 6 -30.22 47.71 6.93
N ARG A 7 -29.63 48.85 6.61
CA ARG A 7 -29.56 49.56 5.33
C ARG A 7 -29.10 48.61 4.21
N GLY A 8 -29.83 48.62 3.10
CA GLY A 8 -29.45 47.91 1.88
C GLY A 8 -28.19 48.52 1.26
N SER A 9 -27.23 47.65 0.99
CA SER A 9 -26.08 47.89 0.11
C SER A 9 -26.48 47.47 -1.31
N GLN A 10 -26.21 48.35 -2.28
CA GLN A 10 -26.46 48.11 -3.70
C GLN A 10 -25.59 46.96 -4.24
N PRO A 11 -26.09 46.18 -5.21
CA PRO A 11 -25.26 45.22 -5.95
C PRO A 11 -24.38 45.97 -6.95
N GLU A 12 -23.06 45.89 -6.78
CA GLU A 12 -22.10 46.34 -7.78
C GLU A 12 -22.12 45.39 -8.98
N SER A 13 -22.24 46.04 -10.14
CA SER A 13 -22.20 45.53 -11.50
C SER A 13 -21.19 44.42 -11.73
N ALA A 14 -21.68 43.30 -12.27
CA ALA A 14 -20.91 42.19 -12.80
C ALA A 14 -19.85 42.67 -13.82
N GLY A 15 -18.59 42.34 -13.55
CA GLY A 15 -17.56 42.25 -14.57
C GLY A 15 -17.68 40.89 -15.24
N ASP A 16 -17.81 40.90 -16.57
CA ASP A 16 -17.64 39.74 -17.44
C ASP A 16 -16.21 39.20 -17.26
N GLU A 17 -16.02 38.31 -16.27
CA GLU A 17 -14.85 37.45 -16.23
C GLU A 17 -15.04 36.40 -17.32
N ASN A 18 -14.21 36.54 -18.34
CA ASN A 18 -14.04 35.62 -19.46
C ASN A 18 -13.51 34.29 -18.88
N VAL A 19 -14.42 33.46 -18.37
CA VAL A 19 -14.12 32.11 -17.87
C VAL A 19 -13.65 31.31 -19.09
N PRO A 20 -12.39 30.84 -19.13
CA PRO A 20 -11.93 30.01 -20.22
C PRO A 20 -12.83 28.78 -20.27
N GLU A 21 -13.46 28.59 -21.43
CA GLU A 21 -14.25 27.41 -21.76
C GLU A 21 -13.33 26.20 -21.55
N ILE A 22 -13.51 25.50 -20.43
CA ILE A 22 -12.77 24.27 -20.13
C ILE A 22 -13.33 23.24 -21.11
N TYR A 23 -12.60 23.00 -22.20
CA TYR A 23 -12.88 21.90 -23.11
C TYR A 23 -12.66 20.60 -22.35
N THR A 24 -13.74 20.05 -21.79
CA THR A 24 -13.76 18.65 -21.37
C THR A 24 -13.73 17.81 -22.63
N GLU A 25 -12.53 17.39 -23.05
CA GLU A 25 -12.40 16.29 -24.00
C GLU A 25 -13.13 15.08 -23.41
N GLU A 26 -14.28 14.73 -23.98
CA GLU A 26 -14.97 13.48 -23.67
C GLU A 26 -14.01 12.34 -23.96
N VAL A 27 -13.48 11.74 -22.91
CA VAL A 27 -12.65 10.54 -23.02
C VAL A 27 -13.58 9.41 -23.47
N ASP A 28 -13.44 8.98 -24.72
CA ASP A 28 -14.26 7.91 -25.31
C ASP A 28 -13.94 6.57 -24.64
N TYR A 29 -14.82 6.13 -23.75
CA TYR A 29 -14.66 4.89 -23.02
C TYR A 29 -15.04 3.69 -23.90
N PRO A 30 -14.23 2.61 -23.91
CA PRO A 30 -14.50 1.42 -24.71
C PRO A 30 -15.83 0.77 -24.29
N THR A 31 -16.85 0.91 -25.14
CA THR A 31 -18.21 0.42 -24.88
C THR A 31 -18.39 -1.05 -25.30
N THR A 32 -17.51 -1.56 -26.17
CA THR A 32 -17.64 -2.93 -26.70
C THR A 32 -16.75 -3.93 -25.96
N MET A 33 -17.21 -5.19 -25.92
CA MET A 33 -16.45 -6.33 -25.37
C MET A 33 -15.10 -6.53 -26.08
N GLN A 34 -15.02 -6.14 -27.35
CA GLN A 34 -13.82 -6.26 -28.16
C GLN A 34 -12.77 -5.22 -27.74
N GLU A 35 -13.17 -3.95 -27.57
CA GLU A 35 -12.26 -2.90 -27.10
C GLU A 35 -11.74 -3.18 -25.69
N LYS A 36 -12.59 -3.71 -24.78
CA LYS A 36 -12.15 -4.13 -23.44
C LYS A 36 -11.06 -5.20 -23.50
N ARG A 37 -11.13 -6.12 -24.47
CA ARG A 37 -10.12 -7.15 -24.68
C ARG A 37 -8.82 -6.58 -25.23
N GLU A 38 -8.92 -5.63 -26.16
CA GLU A 38 -7.76 -4.92 -26.70
C GLU A 38 -7.03 -4.11 -25.62
N VAL A 39 -7.76 -3.40 -24.75
CA VAL A 39 -7.17 -2.69 -23.60
C VAL A 39 -6.50 -3.66 -22.63
N ALA A 40 -7.12 -4.80 -22.34
CA ALA A 40 -6.53 -5.82 -21.48
C ALA A 40 -5.24 -6.41 -22.09
N ASP A 41 -5.22 -6.68 -23.40
CA ASP A 41 -4.03 -7.16 -24.12
C ASP A 41 -2.93 -6.10 -24.17
N GLN A 42 -3.29 -4.82 -24.33
CA GLN A 42 -2.35 -3.71 -24.22
C GLN A 42 -1.74 -3.63 -22.81
N ILE A 43 -2.56 -3.65 -21.76
CA ILE A 43 -2.06 -3.65 -20.37
C ILE A 43 -1.14 -4.85 -20.13
N LEU A 44 -1.53 -6.05 -20.56
CA LEU A 44 -0.69 -7.26 -20.42
C LEU A 44 0.63 -7.16 -21.18
N ASN A 45 0.63 -6.55 -22.36
CA ASN A 45 1.86 -6.35 -23.12
C ASN A 45 2.75 -5.29 -22.45
N THR A 46 2.18 -4.18 -21.99
CA THR A 46 2.91 -3.17 -21.20
C THR A 46 3.51 -3.79 -19.94
N LEU A 47 2.76 -4.65 -19.23
CA LEU A 47 3.25 -5.36 -18.04
C LEU A 47 4.37 -6.36 -18.34
N LYS A 48 4.43 -6.95 -19.54
CA LYS A 48 5.54 -7.84 -19.94
C LYS A 48 6.84 -7.07 -20.19
N ASP A 49 6.73 -5.84 -20.67
CA ASP A 49 7.87 -4.97 -20.95
C ASP A 49 8.42 -4.30 -19.68
N ILE A 50 7.65 -4.29 -18.59
CA ILE A 50 8.17 -3.92 -17.26
C ILE A 50 9.11 -5.03 -16.82
N GLU A 51 10.41 -4.87 -17.13
CA GLU A 51 11.45 -5.75 -16.60
C GLU A 51 11.27 -5.84 -15.09
N PRO A 52 11.24 -7.06 -14.51
CA PRO A 52 11.17 -7.21 -13.07
C PRO A 52 12.30 -6.39 -12.47
N ILE A 53 11.99 -5.55 -11.48
CA ILE A 53 12.97 -4.68 -10.83
C ILE A 53 14.09 -5.58 -10.31
N LYS A 54 15.18 -5.69 -11.07
CA LYS A 54 16.35 -6.45 -10.69
C LYS A 54 16.92 -5.70 -9.50
N PHE A 55 16.80 -6.30 -8.31
CA PHE A 55 17.40 -5.74 -7.10
C PHE A 55 18.89 -5.57 -7.36
N LYS A 56 19.28 -4.32 -7.65
CA LYS A 56 20.67 -3.96 -7.89
C LYS A 56 21.40 -4.29 -6.59
N GLY A 57 22.50 -5.03 -6.69
CA GLY A 57 23.39 -5.16 -5.55
C GLY A 57 23.72 -3.78 -4.99
N MET A 58 24.02 -3.71 -3.69
CA MET A 58 24.28 -2.47 -2.94
C MET A 58 24.93 -1.37 -3.78
N SER A 59 24.25 -0.23 -3.92
CA SER A 59 24.74 0.91 -4.69
C SER A 59 26.09 1.42 -4.16
N GLY A 60 26.85 2.11 -5.01
CA GLY A 60 28.14 2.70 -4.61
C GLY A 60 27.99 3.69 -3.45
N GLU A 61 26.90 4.45 -3.45
CA GLU A 61 26.53 5.38 -2.38
C GLU A 61 26.33 4.66 -1.04
N VAL A 62 25.54 3.58 -0.99
CA VAL A 62 25.33 2.80 0.23
C VAL A 62 26.65 2.24 0.77
N LYS A 63 27.56 1.79 -0.10
CA LYS A 63 28.89 1.32 0.33
C LYS A 63 29.70 2.45 0.98
N TYR A 64 29.75 3.61 0.32
CA TYR A 64 30.47 4.79 0.81
C TYR A 64 29.91 5.29 2.16
N LEU A 65 28.59 5.46 2.28
CA LEU A 65 27.94 5.86 3.53
C LEU A 65 28.14 4.85 4.66
N LYS A 66 28.14 3.54 4.33
CA LYS A 66 28.41 2.49 5.30
C LYS A 66 29.83 2.55 5.85
N GLU A 67 30.83 2.84 5.01
CA GLU A 67 32.22 3.03 5.43
C GLU A 67 32.38 4.29 6.32
N GLN A 68 31.76 5.40 5.92
CA GLN A 68 31.77 6.62 6.74
C GLN A 68 31.10 6.41 8.10
N LEU A 69 29.94 5.73 8.14
CA LEU A 69 29.25 5.43 9.39
C LEU A 69 30.07 4.46 10.25
N ALA A 70 30.86 3.56 9.66
CA ALA A 70 31.78 2.71 10.43
C ALA A 70 32.88 3.53 11.12
N ALA A 71 33.36 4.61 10.50
CA ALA A 71 34.31 5.53 11.11
C ALA A 71 33.67 6.43 12.19
N ALA A 72 32.39 6.78 12.05
CA ALA A 72 31.64 7.61 13.00
C ALA A 72 30.27 7.01 13.38
N PRO A 73 30.21 5.92 14.18
CA PRO A 73 28.98 5.13 14.39
C PRO A 73 27.79 5.85 15.01
N TYR A 74 28.04 6.99 15.65
CA TYR A 74 27.02 7.77 16.36
C TYR A 74 26.61 9.05 15.63
N ASN A 75 27.16 9.33 14.45
CA ASN A 75 26.77 10.50 13.67
C ASN A 75 25.35 10.35 13.13
N MET A 76 24.45 11.26 13.52
CA MET A 76 23.02 11.18 13.20
C MET A 76 22.72 11.44 11.72
N GLU A 77 23.45 12.33 11.07
CA GLU A 77 23.30 12.60 9.63
C GLU A 77 23.68 11.35 8.81
N LEU A 78 24.79 10.69 9.15
CA LEU A 78 25.20 9.45 8.47
C LEU A 78 24.24 8.29 8.70
N ILE A 79 23.57 8.22 9.86
CA ILE A 79 22.51 7.24 10.12
C ILE A 79 21.31 7.49 9.21
N LEU A 80 20.88 8.75 9.09
CA LEU A 80 19.78 9.17 8.23
C LEU A 80 20.11 8.87 6.76
N ASP A 81 21.22 9.40 6.27
CA ASP A 81 21.62 9.27 4.86
C ASP A 81 21.78 7.80 4.45
N LEU A 82 22.42 6.98 5.30
CA LEU A 82 22.54 5.54 5.02
C LEU A 82 21.18 4.84 5.03
N GLY A 83 20.29 5.20 5.96
CA GLY A 83 18.93 4.66 6.03
C GLY A 83 18.11 5.01 4.79
N HIS A 84 18.18 6.26 4.35
CA HIS A 84 17.53 6.75 3.12
C HIS A 84 18.09 6.04 1.88
N ALA A 85 19.42 5.92 1.77
CA ALA A 85 20.04 5.19 0.66
C ALA A 85 19.63 3.70 0.63
N TYR A 86 19.50 3.04 1.79
CA TYR A 86 18.95 1.68 1.85
C TYR A 86 17.48 1.63 1.40
N ALA A 87 16.66 2.61 1.76
CA ALA A 87 15.26 2.68 1.34
C ALA A 87 15.13 2.85 -0.19
N ASN A 88 15.95 3.73 -0.79
CA ASN A 88 16.00 3.94 -2.24
C ASN A 88 16.46 2.69 -3.01
N ASP A 89 17.37 1.90 -2.44
CA ASP A 89 17.77 0.58 -2.96
C ASP A 89 16.70 -0.53 -2.70
N GLY A 90 15.57 -0.21 -2.07
CA GLY A 90 14.52 -1.16 -1.71
C GLY A 90 14.90 -2.12 -0.56
N GLN A 91 16.00 -1.86 0.14
CA GLN A 91 16.53 -2.68 1.24
C GLN A 91 15.91 -2.28 2.59
N TRP A 92 14.58 -2.36 2.67
CA TRP A 92 13.79 -1.87 3.81
C TRP A 92 14.19 -2.43 5.18
N ASP A 93 14.60 -3.70 5.26
CA ASP A 93 15.07 -4.28 6.54
C ASP A 93 16.34 -3.59 7.04
N LYS A 94 17.28 -3.30 6.13
CA LYS A 94 18.52 -2.59 6.48
C LYS A 94 18.25 -1.13 6.82
N ALA A 95 17.38 -0.46 6.05
CA ALA A 95 16.94 0.90 6.36
C ALA A 95 16.33 0.96 7.77
N CYS A 96 15.40 0.06 8.07
CA CYS A 96 14.77 -0.05 9.40
C CYS A 96 15.82 -0.25 10.49
N ASN A 97 16.75 -1.20 10.34
CA ASN A 97 17.75 -1.53 11.35
C ASN A 97 18.76 -0.40 11.60
N VAL A 98 19.12 0.38 10.57
CA VAL A 98 20.01 1.53 10.72
C VAL A 98 19.29 2.70 11.38
N LEU A 99 18.12 3.09 10.85
CA LEU A 99 17.35 4.23 11.35
C LEU A 99 16.84 4.03 12.78
N LEU A 100 16.57 2.78 13.18
CA LEU A 100 16.16 2.46 14.55
C LEU A 100 17.21 2.87 15.59
N ARG A 101 18.50 2.91 15.23
CA ARG A 101 19.59 3.41 16.10
C ARG A 101 19.48 4.91 16.37
N GLY A 102 18.94 5.65 15.40
CA GLY A 102 18.73 7.09 15.47
C GLY A 102 17.40 7.49 16.12
N TRP A 103 16.40 6.61 16.19
CA TRP A 103 15.04 6.99 16.60
C TRP A 103 14.97 7.76 17.93
N LYS A 104 15.56 7.23 19.01
CA LYS A 104 15.54 7.91 20.33
C LYS A 104 16.46 9.14 20.41
N ARG A 105 17.32 9.32 19.40
CA ARG A 105 18.26 10.42 19.24
C ARG A 105 17.84 11.40 18.15
N ALA A 106 16.64 11.26 17.57
CA ALA A 106 16.18 12.11 16.47
C ALA A 106 16.20 13.61 16.82
N LYS A 107 16.04 13.95 18.11
CA LYS A 107 16.15 15.34 18.62
C LYS A 107 17.55 15.94 18.54
N GLU A 108 18.59 15.13 18.32
CA GLU A 108 19.97 15.59 18.09
C GLU A 108 20.17 16.11 16.66
N ILE A 109 19.21 15.88 15.75
CA ILE A 109 19.19 16.52 14.44
C ILE A 109 18.57 17.91 14.59
N ASP A 110 19.39 18.94 14.42
CA ASP A 110 19.00 20.34 14.60
C ASP A 110 17.90 20.75 13.62
N ASP A 111 18.02 20.33 12.35
CA ASP A 111 17.02 20.63 11.32
C ASP A 111 15.72 19.83 11.52
N PRO A 112 14.56 20.51 11.73
CA PRO A 112 13.28 19.83 11.89
C PRO A 112 12.87 19.03 10.65
N GLY A 113 13.23 19.49 9.45
CA GLY A 113 12.92 18.80 8.18
C GLY A 113 13.58 17.42 8.13
N ARG A 114 14.90 17.38 8.35
CA ARG A 114 15.70 16.14 8.43
C ARG A 114 15.22 15.21 9.54
N ARG A 115 14.79 15.76 10.69
CA ARG A 115 14.22 14.96 11.78
C ARG A 115 12.92 14.27 11.36
N THR A 116 12.02 14.99 10.70
CA THR A 116 10.78 14.45 10.15
C THR A 116 11.05 13.43 9.06
N GLU A 117 12.03 13.68 8.19
CA GLU A 117 12.51 12.75 7.16
C GLU A 117 12.95 11.41 7.79
N LEU A 118 13.83 11.45 8.81
CA LEU A 118 14.29 10.25 9.53
C LEU A 118 13.12 9.42 10.06
N LEU A 119 12.19 10.06 10.75
CA LEU A 119 11.07 9.38 11.37
C LEU A 119 10.10 8.83 10.31
N THR A 120 9.85 9.57 9.24
CA THR A 120 8.97 9.17 8.13
C THR A 120 9.52 7.93 7.39
N ILE A 121 10.81 7.93 7.05
CA ILE A 121 11.45 6.77 6.42
C ILE A 121 11.44 5.57 7.38
N LEU A 122 11.70 5.80 8.68
CA LEU A 122 11.65 4.71 9.66
C LEU A 122 10.23 4.13 9.80
N VAL A 123 9.19 4.97 9.76
CA VAL A 123 7.78 4.53 9.75
C VAL A 123 7.53 3.63 8.55
N GLU A 124 7.88 4.07 7.34
CA GLU A 124 7.67 3.30 6.12
C GLU A 124 8.47 1.99 6.12
N ALA A 125 9.75 2.04 6.48
CA ALA A 125 10.58 0.84 6.59
C ALA A 125 10.01 -0.15 7.62
N SER A 126 9.51 0.35 8.76
CA SER A 126 8.87 -0.49 9.78
C SER A 126 7.56 -1.11 9.27
N TYR A 127 6.75 -0.34 8.54
CA TYR A 127 5.51 -0.81 7.93
C TYR A 127 5.79 -1.91 6.90
N THR A 128 6.72 -1.68 5.97
CA THR A 128 7.12 -2.63 4.92
C THR A 128 7.72 -3.91 5.49
N CYS A 129 8.44 -3.83 6.61
CA CYS A 129 8.95 -5.01 7.33
C CYS A 129 7.90 -5.72 8.20
N GLY A 130 6.63 -5.27 8.19
CA GLY A 130 5.57 -5.85 9.02
C GLY A 130 5.67 -5.54 10.53
N LYS A 131 6.54 -4.61 10.94
CA LYS A 131 6.74 -4.17 12.33
C LYS A 131 5.70 -3.11 12.71
N PHE A 132 4.41 -3.43 12.58
CA PHE A 132 3.30 -2.44 12.66
C PHE A 132 3.22 -1.67 13.97
N LYS A 133 3.50 -2.31 15.12
CA LYS A 133 3.53 -1.62 16.43
C LYS A 133 4.66 -0.60 16.51
N GLN A 134 5.82 -0.92 15.94
CA GLN A 134 6.95 0.01 15.84
C GLN A 134 6.60 1.18 14.92
N ALA A 135 6.04 0.91 13.75
CA ALA A 135 5.58 1.96 12.84
C ALA A 135 4.61 2.93 13.53
N LEU A 136 3.64 2.42 14.30
CA LEU A 136 2.70 3.25 15.06
C LEU A 136 3.39 4.08 16.15
N ALA A 137 4.35 3.50 16.88
CA ALA A 137 5.09 4.22 17.90
C ALA A 137 5.92 5.37 17.30
N VAL A 138 6.63 5.12 16.19
CA VAL A 138 7.42 6.14 15.50
C VAL A 138 6.50 7.20 14.89
N MET A 139 5.35 6.81 14.32
CA MET A 139 4.38 7.75 13.74
C MET A 139 3.86 8.75 14.78
N ASN A 140 3.64 8.31 16.02
CA ASN A 140 3.21 9.20 17.10
C ASN A 140 4.30 10.15 17.59
N ASP A 141 5.58 9.90 17.26
CA ASP A 141 6.71 10.78 17.58
C ASP A 141 6.94 11.83 16.47
N ILE A 142 6.28 11.72 15.32
CA ILE A 142 6.34 12.71 14.22
C ILE A 142 5.47 13.92 14.58
N GLU A 143 6.02 15.11 14.39
CA GLU A 143 5.26 16.36 14.52
C GLU A 143 4.32 16.54 13.31
N GLU A 144 3.07 16.88 13.58
CA GLU A 144 2.06 17.08 12.53
C GLU A 144 2.46 18.29 11.68
N PRO A 145 2.65 18.14 10.35
CA PRO A 145 3.12 19.23 9.51
C PRO A 145 2.03 20.30 9.32
N HIS A 146 2.46 21.56 9.19
CA HIS A 146 1.56 22.69 8.99
C HIS A 146 1.21 22.96 7.52
N GLU A 147 2.06 22.52 6.59
CA GLU A 147 1.81 22.67 5.17
C GLU A 147 0.68 21.72 4.74
N PRO A 148 -0.37 22.21 4.04
CA PRO A 148 -1.54 21.40 3.71
C PRO A 148 -1.23 20.10 2.96
N GLU A 149 -0.34 20.14 1.97
CA GLU A 149 0.01 18.95 1.19
C GLU A 149 0.81 17.92 2.01
N ALA A 150 1.77 18.39 2.81
CA ALA A 150 2.50 17.53 3.74
C ALA A 150 1.56 16.91 4.78
N LEU A 151 0.55 17.65 5.25
CA LEU A 151 -0.47 17.17 6.19
C LEU A 151 -1.32 16.06 5.58
N LYS A 152 -1.74 16.19 4.32
CA LYS A 152 -2.48 15.13 3.62
C LYS A 152 -1.65 13.86 3.53
N LEU A 153 -0.38 13.94 3.13
CA LEU A 153 0.52 12.79 3.07
C LEU A 153 0.73 12.13 4.44
N TYR A 154 0.94 12.95 5.48
CA TYR A 154 1.02 12.49 6.86
C TYR A 154 -0.24 11.73 7.30
N GLU A 155 -1.43 12.25 6.99
CA GLU A 155 -2.69 11.59 7.35
C GLU A 155 -2.97 10.32 6.52
N VAL A 156 -2.54 10.25 5.25
CA VAL A 156 -2.56 8.99 4.47
C VAL A 156 -1.69 7.93 5.16
N MET A 157 -0.46 8.29 5.52
CA MET A 157 0.44 7.37 6.22
C MET A 157 -0.13 6.93 7.57
N ARG A 158 -0.71 7.86 8.32
CA ARG A 158 -1.35 7.59 9.62
C ARG A 158 -2.54 6.64 9.46
N CYS A 159 -3.35 6.84 8.44
CA CYS A 159 -4.46 5.96 8.11
C CYS A 159 -3.98 4.52 7.92
N LYS A 160 -2.95 4.30 7.09
CA LYS A 160 -2.36 2.96 6.86
C LYS A 160 -1.95 2.32 8.18
N ILE A 161 -1.21 3.05 9.01
CA ILE A 161 -0.59 2.52 10.23
C ILE A 161 -1.63 2.22 11.32
N CYS A 162 -2.58 3.12 11.55
CA CYS A 162 -3.67 2.89 12.49
C CYS A 162 -4.51 1.68 12.08
N SER A 163 -4.85 1.58 10.79
CA SER A 163 -5.69 0.50 10.27
C SER A 163 -5.02 -0.87 10.40
N VAL A 164 -3.74 -1.03 10.02
CA VAL A 164 -3.03 -2.32 10.20
C VAL A 164 -2.82 -2.73 11.66
N ASN A 165 -2.87 -1.77 12.59
CA ASN A 165 -2.84 -2.04 14.04
C ASN A 165 -4.24 -2.28 14.64
N GLY A 166 -5.30 -2.28 13.82
CA GLY A 166 -6.68 -2.55 14.25
C GLY A 166 -7.41 -1.34 14.84
N ASP A 167 -6.83 -0.13 14.80
CA ASP A 167 -7.49 1.09 15.24
C ASP A 167 -8.30 1.71 14.09
N MET A 168 -9.46 1.07 13.85
CA MET A 168 -10.35 1.38 12.75
C MET A 168 -10.82 2.84 12.75
N GLN A 169 -11.19 3.36 13.93
CA GLN A 169 -11.75 4.70 14.06
C GLN A 169 -10.70 5.78 13.76
N LYS A 170 -9.47 5.63 14.28
CA LYS A 170 -8.39 6.57 13.96
C LYS A 170 -8.00 6.48 12.48
N GLY A 171 -7.94 5.28 11.92
CA GLY A 171 -7.67 5.06 10.50
C GLY A 171 -8.65 5.82 9.59
N LEU A 172 -9.95 5.66 9.82
CA LEU A 172 -11.00 6.36 9.07
C LEU A 172 -10.99 7.87 9.28
N LYS A 173 -10.71 8.33 10.50
CA LYS A 173 -10.59 9.77 10.80
C LYS A 173 -9.44 10.40 10.02
N SER A 174 -8.28 9.74 10.02
CA SER A 174 -7.11 10.19 9.25
C SER A 174 -7.37 10.18 7.74
N LEU A 175 -8.00 9.15 7.20
CA LEU A 175 -8.40 9.14 5.78
C LEU A 175 -9.31 10.32 5.46
N SER A 176 -10.31 10.59 6.30
CA SER A 176 -11.28 11.68 6.06
C SER A 176 -10.58 13.03 5.97
N LYS A 177 -9.62 13.31 6.87
CA LYS A 177 -8.80 14.52 6.81
C LYS A 177 -7.91 14.56 5.57
N ALA A 178 -7.34 13.42 5.18
CA ALA A 178 -6.42 13.34 4.05
C ALA A 178 -7.09 13.63 2.70
N ILE A 179 -8.39 13.34 2.58
CA ILE A 179 -9.18 13.57 1.36
C ILE A 179 -10.06 14.82 1.43
N GLU A 180 -10.00 15.58 2.53
CA GLU A 180 -10.85 16.75 2.72
C GLU A 180 -10.49 17.84 1.71
N GLY A 181 -11.48 18.25 0.91
CA GLY A 181 -11.31 19.25 -0.14
C GLY A 181 -10.57 18.76 -1.38
N ASP A 182 -10.27 17.47 -1.49
CA ASP A 182 -9.74 16.88 -2.72
C ASP A 182 -10.85 16.58 -3.71
N GLU A 183 -10.53 16.70 -5.01
CA GLU A 183 -11.35 16.13 -6.07
C GLU A 183 -11.39 14.60 -5.96
N PHE A 184 -12.42 14.01 -6.55
CA PHE A 184 -12.68 12.57 -6.49
C PHE A 184 -11.45 11.73 -6.87
N ASP A 185 -10.74 12.06 -7.95
CA ASP A 185 -9.57 11.29 -8.40
C ASP A 185 -8.40 11.34 -7.40
N ALA A 186 -8.14 12.52 -6.83
CA ALA A 186 -7.12 12.69 -5.82
C ALA A 186 -7.48 11.95 -4.52
N ALA A 187 -8.75 11.98 -4.12
CA ALA A 187 -9.28 11.25 -2.97
C ALA A 187 -9.20 9.72 -3.20
N ALA A 188 -9.59 9.24 -4.39
CA ALA A 188 -9.54 7.84 -4.79
C ALA A 188 -8.10 7.31 -4.81
N SER A 189 -7.15 8.10 -5.32
CA SER A 189 -5.73 7.77 -5.27
C SER A 189 -5.24 7.61 -3.83
N LYS A 190 -5.53 8.58 -2.93
CA LYS A 190 -5.15 8.49 -1.52
C LYS A 190 -5.79 7.28 -0.82
N TRP A 191 -7.06 6.99 -1.12
CA TRP A 191 -7.75 5.79 -0.62
C TRP A 191 -7.09 4.50 -1.10
N LEU A 192 -6.69 4.42 -2.37
CA LEU A 192 -5.99 3.26 -2.94
C LEU A 192 -4.67 2.95 -2.20
N HIS A 193 -3.94 3.98 -1.77
CA HIS A 193 -2.73 3.82 -0.95
C HIS A 193 -3.01 3.24 0.44
N CYS A 194 -4.23 3.43 0.96
CA CYS A 194 -4.69 2.92 2.26
C CYS A 194 -5.47 1.60 2.15
N LEU A 195 -5.89 1.20 0.96
CA LEU A 195 -6.88 0.17 0.72
C LEU A 195 -6.57 -1.16 1.41
N HIS A 196 -5.34 -1.65 1.27
CA HIS A 196 -4.90 -2.90 1.91
C HIS A 196 -5.06 -2.85 3.43
N ALA A 197 -4.64 -1.73 4.05
CA ALA A 197 -4.71 -1.54 5.48
C ALA A 197 -6.16 -1.43 5.98
N LEU A 198 -7.02 -0.74 5.22
CA LEU A 198 -8.45 -0.57 5.50
C LEU A 198 -9.21 -1.89 5.40
N LYS A 199 -8.95 -2.70 4.36
CA LYS A 199 -9.51 -4.06 4.22
C LYS A 199 -9.15 -4.93 5.43
N ARG A 200 -7.88 -4.87 5.86
CA ARG A 200 -7.40 -5.60 7.04
C ARG A 200 -8.05 -5.14 8.35
N ALA A 201 -8.37 -3.85 8.47
CA ALA A 201 -9.04 -3.29 9.64
C ALA A 201 -10.55 -3.54 9.66
N GLY A 202 -11.14 -3.97 8.55
CA GLY A 202 -12.58 -4.14 8.40
C GLY A 202 -13.35 -2.84 8.14
N SER A 203 -12.67 -1.74 7.78
CA SER A 203 -13.28 -0.43 7.48
C SER A 203 -13.36 -0.11 5.99
N TYR A 204 -13.39 -1.14 5.16
CA TYR A 204 -13.36 -0.98 3.71
C TYR A 204 -14.61 -0.24 3.21
N GLU A 205 -15.80 -0.70 3.58
CA GLU A 205 -17.07 -0.13 3.08
C GLU A 205 -17.25 1.33 3.53
N GLU A 206 -16.95 1.64 4.79
CA GLU A 206 -17.05 3.01 5.31
C GLU A 206 -16.06 3.95 4.65
N SER A 207 -14.84 3.46 4.37
CA SER A 207 -13.83 4.26 3.67
C SER A 207 -14.22 4.53 2.21
N LYS A 208 -14.78 3.53 1.52
CA LYS A 208 -15.27 3.65 0.15
C LYS A 208 -16.41 4.66 0.06
N GLY A 209 -17.38 4.56 0.97
CA GLY A 209 -18.50 5.51 1.06
C GLY A 209 -18.04 6.96 1.25
N LYS A 210 -16.96 7.20 2.03
CA LYS A 210 -16.39 8.55 2.21
C LYS A 210 -15.75 9.12 0.95
N VAL A 211 -15.11 8.28 0.14
CA VAL A 211 -14.52 8.70 -1.13
C VAL A 211 -15.61 8.97 -2.16
N LEU A 212 -16.65 8.14 -2.22
CA LEU A 212 -17.81 8.36 -3.09
C LEU A 212 -18.55 9.66 -2.79
N GLN A 213 -18.55 10.11 -1.54
CA GLN A 213 -19.11 11.42 -1.17
C GLN A 213 -18.34 12.60 -1.78
N GLN A 214 -17.12 12.41 -2.28
CA GLN A 214 -16.37 13.43 -3.02
C GLN A 214 -16.76 13.50 -4.50
N ALA A 215 -17.54 12.54 -5.01
CA ALA A 215 -18.02 12.58 -6.39
C ALA A 215 -19.19 13.58 -6.51
N THR A 216 -19.02 14.61 -7.34
CA THR A 216 -20.00 15.70 -7.50
C THR A 216 -21.10 15.41 -8.52
N GLU A 217 -20.79 14.66 -9.59
CA GLU A 217 -21.65 14.64 -10.79
C GLU A 217 -22.17 13.25 -11.17
N ASP A 218 -21.35 12.20 -11.07
CA ASP A 218 -21.74 10.84 -11.46
C ASP A 218 -21.32 9.80 -10.41
N ALA A 219 -22.24 9.49 -9.51
CA ALA A 219 -22.02 8.48 -8.46
C ALA A 219 -21.86 7.06 -9.04
N GLN A 220 -22.45 6.76 -10.20
CA GLN A 220 -22.33 5.43 -10.81
C GLN A 220 -20.94 5.27 -11.44
N HIS A 221 -20.50 6.26 -12.21
CA HIS A 221 -19.15 6.25 -12.77
C HIS A 221 -18.07 6.23 -11.68
N ALA A 222 -18.23 7.02 -10.62
CA ALA A 222 -17.33 6.99 -9.46
C ALA A 222 -17.26 5.60 -8.82
N GLN A 223 -18.39 4.93 -8.65
CA GLN A 223 -18.45 3.56 -8.13
C GLN A 223 -17.70 2.56 -9.03
N GLU A 224 -17.93 2.61 -10.34
CA GLU A 224 -17.26 1.73 -11.31
C GLU A 224 -15.74 1.95 -11.33
N THR A 225 -15.31 3.20 -11.18
CA THR A 225 -13.89 3.57 -11.06
C THR A 225 -13.28 2.99 -9.79
N LEU A 226 -13.92 3.14 -8.62
CA LEU A 226 -13.40 2.55 -7.38
C LEU A 226 -13.35 1.03 -7.43
N ASP A 227 -14.34 0.36 -8.04
CA ASP A 227 -14.35 -1.09 -8.22
C ASP A 227 -13.21 -1.56 -9.14
N THR A 228 -12.86 -0.76 -10.13
CA THR A 228 -11.73 -1.03 -11.03
C THR A 228 -10.40 -0.87 -10.31
N LEU A 229 -10.22 0.22 -9.57
CA LEU A 229 -9.03 0.47 -8.74
C LEU A 229 -8.83 -0.62 -7.69
N GLU A 230 -9.92 -1.11 -7.09
CA GLU A 230 -9.87 -2.22 -6.14
C GLU A 230 -9.33 -3.50 -6.80
N LYS A 231 -9.86 -3.89 -7.97
CA LYS A 231 -9.39 -5.08 -8.68
C LYS A 231 -7.90 -4.97 -9.03
N LEU A 232 -7.44 -3.78 -9.43
CA LEU A 232 -6.03 -3.51 -9.70
C LEU A 232 -5.17 -3.65 -8.43
N ALA A 233 -5.64 -3.15 -7.29
CA ALA A 233 -4.95 -3.32 -6.02
C ALA A 233 -4.88 -4.79 -5.58
N ASP A 234 -5.95 -5.56 -5.75
CA ASP A 234 -5.97 -6.98 -5.42
C ASP A 234 -5.02 -7.79 -6.32
N LEU A 235 -4.95 -7.45 -7.62
CA LEU A 235 -3.98 -8.04 -8.55
C LEU A 235 -2.53 -7.71 -8.15
N ARG A 236 -2.26 -6.45 -7.81
CA ARG A 236 -0.95 -6.00 -7.32
C ARG A 236 -0.55 -6.76 -6.04
N ASP A 237 -1.46 -6.88 -5.08
CA ASP A 237 -1.23 -7.56 -3.82
C ASP A 237 -1.02 -9.07 -4.03
N ALA A 238 -1.75 -9.70 -4.94
CA ALA A 238 -1.54 -11.09 -5.34
C ALA A 238 -0.14 -11.30 -5.97
N TYR A 239 0.28 -10.37 -6.84
CA TYR A 239 1.61 -10.40 -7.45
C TYR A 239 2.72 -10.27 -6.40
N HIS A 240 2.66 -9.28 -5.50
CA HIS A 240 3.68 -9.11 -4.46
C HIS A 240 3.64 -10.19 -3.37
N GLY A 241 2.46 -10.72 -3.06
CA GLY A 241 2.30 -11.84 -2.12
C GLY A 241 3.03 -13.11 -2.57
N THR A 242 3.19 -13.31 -3.89
CA THR A 242 4.01 -14.42 -4.42
C THR A 242 5.52 -14.16 -4.32
N SER A 243 5.95 -12.90 -4.37
CA SER A 243 7.36 -12.50 -4.44
C SER A 243 8.03 -12.33 -3.07
N THR A 244 7.27 -11.88 -2.06
CA THR A 244 7.84 -11.51 -0.75
C THR A 244 8.39 -12.66 0.08
N GLY A 245 8.39 -13.92 -0.41
CA GLY A 245 8.99 -15.04 0.30
C GLY A 245 8.44 -15.22 1.72
N GLN A 246 7.30 -14.58 2.03
CA GLN A 246 6.47 -14.94 3.17
C GLN A 246 5.97 -16.33 2.82
N ALA A 247 6.76 -17.32 3.26
CA ALA A 247 6.53 -18.74 3.12
C ALA A 247 5.03 -18.97 3.08
N ALA A 248 4.52 -19.27 1.88
CA ALA A 248 3.12 -19.61 1.67
C ALA A 248 2.72 -20.46 2.86
N LYS A 249 1.77 -19.95 3.67
CA LYS A 249 1.49 -20.38 5.05
C LYS A 249 1.90 -21.84 5.19
N PRO A 250 2.88 -22.21 6.04
CA PRO A 250 3.43 -23.57 6.08
C PRO A 250 2.33 -24.63 6.19
N LEU A 251 1.14 -24.26 6.66
CA LEU A 251 -0.08 -25.04 6.59
C LEU A 251 -0.48 -25.55 5.19
N LEU A 252 -0.45 -24.73 4.14
CA LEU A 252 -0.87 -25.13 2.79
C LEU A 252 0.17 -26.05 2.14
N VAL A 253 1.46 -25.76 2.35
CA VAL A 253 2.56 -26.66 1.99
C VAL A 253 2.49 -27.98 2.77
N ARG A 254 2.16 -27.94 4.07
CA ARG A 254 1.95 -29.14 4.91
C ARG A 254 0.72 -29.94 4.47
N LEU A 255 -0.37 -29.29 4.06
CA LEU A 255 -1.58 -29.94 3.55
C LEU A 255 -1.31 -30.60 2.20
N LEU A 256 -0.62 -29.92 1.29
CA LEU A 256 -0.19 -30.52 0.02
C LEU A 256 0.77 -31.70 0.24
N ALA A 257 1.77 -31.54 1.12
CA ALA A 257 2.67 -32.64 1.49
C ALA A 257 1.92 -33.83 2.12
N GLY A 258 0.94 -33.56 2.98
CA GLY A 258 0.06 -34.56 3.56
C GLY A 258 -0.80 -35.29 2.52
N ALA A 259 -1.37 -34.55 1.56
CA ALA A 259 -2.14 -35.13 0.45
C ALA A 259 -1.28 -36.02 -0.45
N VAL A 260 -0.07 -35.59 -0.80
CA VAL A 260 0.89 -36.39 -1.58
C VAL A 260 1.27 -37.66 -0.82
N ALA A 261 1.57 -37.55 0.48
CA ALA A 261 1.88 -38.72 1.31
C ALA A 261 0.70 -39.71 1.38
N ALA A 262 -0.53 -39.23 1.53
CA ALA A 262 -1.73 -40.07 1.53
C ALA A 262 -1.93 -40.79 0.19
N CYS A 263 -1.71 -40.12 -0.94
CA CYS A 263 -1.77 -40.73 -2.27
C CYS A 263 -0.71 -41.82 -2.46
N VAL A 264 0.52 -41.60 -2.00
CA VAL A 264 1.61 -42.60 -2.08
C VAL A 264 1.30 -43.82 -1.22
N ILE A 265 0.80 -43.64 0.01
CA ILE A 265 0.38 -44.74 0.89
C ILE A 265 -0.77 -45.52 0.25
N GLY A 266 -1.79 -44.82 -0.29
CA GLY A 266 -2.90 -45.45 -0.99
C GLY A 266 -2.46 -46.29 -2.20
N ALA A 267 -1.52 -45.79 -3.00
CA ALA A 267 -0.96 -46.52 -4.14
C ALA A 267 -0.19 -47.78 -3.71
N LEU A 268 0.59 -47.70 -2.63
CA LEU A 268 1.30 -48.86 -2.07
C LEU A 268 0.35 -49.94 -1.55
N LEU A 269 -0.70 -49.54 -0.80
CA LEU A 269 -1.71 -50.47 -0.32
C LEU A 269 -2.46 -51.15 -1.48
N PHE A 270 -2.78 -50.39 -2.53
CA PHE A 270 -3.39 -50.94 -3.74
C PHE A 270 -2.49 -51.95 -4.46
N MET A 271 -1.18 -51.67 -4.54
CA MET A 271 -0.23 -52.61 -5.12
C MET A 271 -0.09 -53.90 -4.30
N LEU A 272 -0.05 -53.80 -2.97
CA LEU A 272 -0.02 -54.95 -2.06
C LEU A 272 -1.29 -55.81 -2.21
N TYR A 273 -2.46 -55.17 -2.22
CA TYR A 273 -3.74 -55.84 -2.45
C TYR A 273 -3.77 -56.58 -3.79
N ARG A 274 -3.28 -55.95 -4.86
CA ARG A 274 -3.19 -56.57 -6.18
C ARG A 274 -2.23 -57.76 -6.19
N ALA A 275 -1.09 -57.67 -5.50
CA ALA A 275 -0.13 -58.76 -5.38
C ALA A 275 -0.71 -59.97 -4.64
N GLU A 276 -1.41 -59.73 -3.52
CA GLU A 276 -2.09 -60.77 -2.75
C GLU A 276 -3.17 -61.49 -3.56
N ARG A 277 -4.02 -60.71 -4.25
CA ARG A 277 -5.08 -61.26 -5.12
C ARG A 277 -4.52 -62.17 -6.22
N ASN A 278 -3.41 -61.78 -6.84
CA ASN A 278 -2.73 -62.61 -7.83
C ASN A 278 -2.15 -63.90 -7.22
N ASN A 279 -1.69 -63.85 -5.97
CA ASN A 279 -1.12 -65.00 -5.29
C ASN A 279 -2.20 -66.02 -4.88
N LEU A 280 -3.36 -65.54 -4.42
CA LEU A 280 -4.53 -66.39 -4.13
C LEU A 280 -5.05 -67.13 -5.37
N ILE A 281 -5.07 -66.46 -6.53
CA ILE A 281 -5.44 -67.11 -7.79
C ILE A 281 -4.45 -68.24 -8.12
N ARG A 282 -3.15 -68.04 -7.90
CA ARG A 282 -2.14 -69.10 -8.13
C ARG A 282 -2.28 -70.29 -7.19
N LEU A 283 -2.73 -70.08 -5.95
CA LEU A 283 -2.94 -71.15 -4.98
C LEU A 283 -4.16 -72.03 -5.29
N ASN A 284 -5.22 -71.46 -5.87
CA ASN A 284 -6.42 -72.23 -6.26
C ASN A 284 -6.21 -73.13 -7.51
N PHE A 285 -5.10 -72.99 -8.22
CA PHE A 285 -4.77 -73.78 -9.41
C PHE A 285 -3.76 -74.93 -9.13
N LYS A 286 -3.45 -75.20 -7.86
CA LYS A 286 -2.66 -76.36 -7.41
C LYS A 286 -3.54 -77.30 -6.60
#